data_AF-A0ABD4LG55-F1
#
_entry.id   AF-A0ABD4LG55-F1
#
_cell.length_a   1.000
_cell.length_b   1.000
_cell.length_c   1.000
_cell.angle_alpha   90.00
_cell.angle_beta   90.00
_cell.angle_gamma   90.00
#
_symmetry.space_group_name_H-M   'P 1'
#
loop_
_entity.id
_entity.type
_entity.pdbx_description
1 polymer ?
#
loop_
_entity_poly.entity_id
_entity_poly.type
_entity_poly.pdbx_seq_one_letter_code
_entity_poly.pdbx_strand_id
1 'polypeptide(L)'
;MNILKGEDLEDPLFPFICKIDNPEEIDNPDLWEKANPMFSEPRSSYAKQLFKKVLTQYKQLANNPSNREEFITKRMNYPETDLTKSVAPWEEIMRTGFEEDGETLREVPDLRHKTAVGGLDFASIKDFASVGLLFKHGEDYIWKSHSFIRKGFLDKVKLKVPIKEWEEQGLLTILDEPVINISHIVDWFVKMRELYGVNTIVADTFRLDLVKTALEAEGFTLLYIRNPKAIHSL
;
A
#
# COMPACT_ATOMS: atom_id res chain seq x y z
N MET A 1 18.88 -0.71 14.60
CA MET A 1 18.90 -0.92 16.06
C MET A 1 20.00 -1.94 16.34
N ASN A 2 21.12 -1.51 16.89
CA ASN A 2 22.38 -2.28 16.91
C ASN A 2 22.26 -3.56 17.74
N ILE A 3 21.47 -3.54 18.83
CA ILE A 3 21.14 -4.73 19.63
C ILE A 3 20.43 -5.84 18.82
N LEU A 4 19.59 -5.50 17.84
CA LEU A 4 18.93 -6.51 16.99
C LEU A 4 19.89 -7.13 15.96
N LYS A 5 20.99 -6.44 15.66
CA LYS A 5 22.07 -6.91 14.79
C LYS A 5 23.18 -7.63 15.57
N GLY A 6 23.12 -7.64 16.90
CA GLY A 6 24.17 -8.18 17.78
C GLY A 6 25.43 -7.32 17.87
N GLU A 7 25.36 -6.06 17.43
CA GLU A 7 26.50 -5.13 17.37
C GLU A 7 26.73 -4.37 18.69
N ASP A 8 25.70 -4.27 19.53
CA ASP A 8 25.76 -3.63 20.84
C ASP A 8 25.04 -4.52 21.87
N LEU A 9 25.83 -5.22 22.68
CA LEU A 9 25.36 -6.18 23.68
C LEU A 9 25.20 -5.55 25.08
N GLU A 10 25.64 -4.30 25.26
CA GLU A 10 25.56 -3.58 26.54
C GLU A 10 24.37 -2.60 26.59
N ASP A 11 23.57 -2.53 25.53
CA ASP A 11 22.34 -1.73 25.49
C ASP A 11 21.32 -2.23 26.54
N PRO A 12 20.83 -1.36 27.45
CA PRO A 12 19.86 -1.74 28.49
C PRO A 12 18.47 -2.10 27.96
N LEU A 13 18.22 -1.93 26.65
CA LEU A 13 16.97 -2.29 26.01
C LEU A 13 16.77 -3.82 25.98
N PHE A 14 15.64 -4.30 26.51
CA PHE A 14 15.23 -5.71 26.41
C PHE A 14 14.12 -5.88 25.35
N PRO A 15 14.46 -6.21 24.08
CA PRO A 15 13.46 -6.47 23.06
C PRO A 15 12.73 -7.79 23.37
N PHE A 16 11.43 -7.68 23.67
CA PHE A 16 10.58 -8.83 23.95
C PHE A 16 9.48 -8.94 22.90
N ILE A 17 9.42 -10.09 22.21
CA ILE A 17 8.41 -10.39 21.21
C ILE A 17 7.68 -11.68 21.58
N CYS A 18 6.35 -11.62 21.56
CA CYS A 18 5.49 -12.77 21.78
C CYS A 18 4.94 -13.22 20.43
N LYS A 19 5.30 -14.42 19.98
CA LYS A 19 4.76 -15.03 18.74
C LYS A 19 4.83 -16.54 18.84
N ILE A 20 4.08 -17.24 17.99
CA ILE A 20 4.30 -18.68 17.76
C ILE A 20 5.60 -18.89 16.96
N ASP A 21 6.20 -20.08 17.12
CA ASP A 21 7.49 -20.40 16.47
C ASP A 21 7.31 -20.86 15.02
N ASN A 22 6.22 -21.59 14.74
CA ASN A 22 5.87 -22.11 13.42
C ASN A 22 4.34 -22.10 13.26
N PRO A 23 3.82 -22.04 12.02
CA PRO A 23 2.39 -21.91 11.77
C PRO A 23 1.56 -23.10 12.25
N GLU A 24 2.14 -24.29 12.39
CA GLU A 24 1.47 -25.50 12.87
C GLU A 24 1.08 -25.39 14.36
N GLU A 25 1.75 -24.54 15.15
CA GLU A 25 1.38 -24.30 16.55
C GLU A 25 0.00 -23.68 16.72
N ILE A 26 -0.58 -23.10 15.65
CA ILE A 26 -1.95 -22.57 15.67
C ILE A 26 -2.97 -23.64 16.08
N ASP A 27 -2.70 -24.91 15.76
CA ASP A 27 -3.61 -26.03 16.02
C ASP A 27 -3.51 -26.56 17.47
N ASN A 28 -2.57 -26.02 18.26
CA ASN A 28 -2.40 -26.34 19.67
C ASN A 28 -2.66 -25.12 20.57
N PRO A 29 -3.87 -24.99 21.15
CA PRO A 29 -4.22 -23.87 22.03
C PRO A 29 -3.34 -23.69 23.27
N ASP A 30 -2.63 -24.72 23.71
CA ASP A 30 -1.72 -24.64 24.85
C ASP A 30 -0.45 -23.84 24.50
N LEU A 31 -0.07 -23.79 23.22
CA LEU A 31 1.09 -23.02 22.73
C LEU A 31 0.75 -21.54 22.48
N TRP A 32 -0.54 -21.16 22.50
CA TRP A 32 -0.96 -19.79 22.19
C TRP A 32 -0.48 -18.77 23.21
N GLU A 33 -0.04 -19.21 24.39
CA GLU A 33 0.56 -18.34 25.40
C GLU A 33 1.87 -17.69 24.91
N LYS A 34 2.60 -18.33 23.99
CA LYS A 34 3.81 -17.76 23.37
C LYS A 34 3.52 -16.46 22.65
N ALA A 35 2.39 -16.40 21.94
CA ALA A 35 1.92 -15.20 21.26
C ALA A 35 1.08 -14.29 22.16
N ASN A 36 0.44 -14.85 23.19
CA ASN A 36 -0.48 -14.15 24.07
C ASN A 36 -0.15 -14.48 25.54
N PRO A 37 0.79 -13.76 26.19
CA PRO A 37 1.22 -14.09 27.56
C PRO A 37 0.09 -14.12 28.59
N MET A 38 -1.02 -13.41 28.34
CA MET A 38 -2.20 -13.48 29.21
C MET A 38 -2.87 -14.86 29.24
N PHE A 39 -2.57 -15.74 28.28
CA PHE A 39 -3.06 -17.12 28.26
C PHE A 39 -2.22 -18.07 29.12
N SER A 40 -1.13 -17.62 29.72
CA SER A 40 -0.41 -18.42 30.72
C SER A 40 -1.25 -18.64 31.96
N GLU A 41 -1.12 -19.84 32.53
CA GLU A 41 -1.82 -20.21 33.75
C GLU A 41 -1.05 -19.71 35.00
N PRO A 42 -1.75 -19.31 36.08
CA PRO A 42 -3.21 -19.25 36.20
C PRO A 42 -3.81 -18.05 35.46
N ARG A 43 -4.85 -18.29 34.64
CA ARG A 43 -5.52 -17.23 33.88
C ARG A 43 -6.41 -16.36 34.78
N SER A 44 -6.31 -15.05 34.60
CA SER A 44 -7.26 -14.08 35.20
C SER A 44 -8.69 -14.26 34.63
N SER A 45 -9.69 -13.66 35.29
CA SER A 45 -11.08 -13.69 34.80
C SER A 45 -11.24 -13.12 33.39
N TYR A 46 -10.49 -12.04 33.09
CA TYR A 46 -10.42 -11.44 31.76
C TYR A 46 -9.75 -12.38 30.76
N ALA A 47 -8.60 -12.96 31.12
CA ALA A 47 -7.85 -13.87 30.25
C ALA A 47 -8.67 -15.11 29.88
N LYS A 48 -9.44 -15.68 30.80
CA LYS A 48 -10.35 -16.81 30.53
C LYS A 48 -11.41 -16.47 29.47
N GLN A 49 -12.00 -15.27 29.56
CA GLN A 49 -12.98 -14.81 28.57
C GLN A 49 -12.34 -14.57 27.20
N LEU A 50 -11.15 -13.94 27.17
CA LEU A 50 -10.42 -13.72 25.94
C LEU A 50 -10.00 -15.04 25.28
N PHE A 51 -9.45 -15.98 26.04
CA PHE A 51 -9.08 -17.30 25.55
C PHE A 51 -10.27 -18.01 24.91
N LYS A 52 -11.44 -18.01 25.57
CA LYS A 52 -12.68 -18.56 25.00
C LYS A 52 -13.08 -17.89 23.69
N LYS A 53 -12.95 -16.55 23.59
CA LYS A 53 -13.23 -15.81 22.37
C LYS A 53 -12.27 -16.20 21.24
N VAL A 54 -10.96 -16.23 21.50
CA VAL A 54 -9.94 -16.61 20.50
C VAL A 54 -10.11 -18.06 20.06
N LEU A 55 -10.39 -18.98 20.99
CA LEU A 55 -10.68 -20.38 20.67
C LEU A 55 -11.93 -20.52 19.79
N THR A 56 -12.94 -19.68 20.01
CA THR A 56 -14.15 -19.67 19.17
C THR A 56 -13.83 -19.17 17.76
N GLN A 57 -13.00 -18.11 17.63
CA GLN A 57 -12.54 -17.62 16.34
C GLN A 57 -11.74 -18.68 15.57
N TYR A 58 -10.84 -19.39 16.26
CA TYR A 58 -10.09 -20.50 15.66
C TYR A 58 -11.02 -21.61 15.13
N LYS A 59 -11.99 -22.05 15.93
CA LYS A 59 -12.97 -23.06 15.50
C LYS A 59 -13.80 -22.64 14.28
N GLN A 60 -14.03 -21.35 14.09
CA GLN A 60 -14.75 -20.81 12.94
C GLN A 60 -13.92 -20.83 11.64
N LEU A 61 -12.59 -21.00 11.71
CA LEU A 61 -11.73 -21.04 10.53
C LEU A 61 -12.04 -22.23 9.62
N ALA A 62 -12.49 -23.36 10.18
CA ALA A 62 -12.92 -24.52 9.39
C ALA A 62 -14.05 -24.17 8.39
N ASN A 63 -14.91 -23.22 8.75
CA ASN A 63 -16.01 -22.75 7.89
C ASN A 63 -15.62 -21.50 7.09
N ASN A 64 -14.56 -20.79 7.48
CA ASN A 64 -14.09 -19.56 6.84
C ASN A 64 -12.55 -19.55 6.69
N PRO A 65 -11.98 -20.38 5.79
CA PRO A 65 -10.53 -20.48 5.64
C PRO A 65 -9.85 -19.15 5.26
N SER A 66 -10.56 -18.25 4.59
CA SER A 66 -10.08 -16.91 4.24
C SER A 66 -9.64 -16.07 5.44
N ASN A 67 -10.16 -16.37 6.63
CA ASN A 67 -9.86 -15.63 7.86
C ASN A 67 -8.62 -16.18 8.58
N ARG A 68 -8.02 -17.27 8.09
CA ARG A 68 -6.83 -17.88 8.70
C ARG A 68 -5.66 -16.90 8.72
N GLU A 69 -5.42 -16.21 7.61
CA GLU A 69 -4.37 -15.19 7.46
C GLU A 69 -4.51 -14.07 8.51
N GLU A 70 -5.73 -13.56 8.69
CA GLU A 70 -6.02 -12.55 9.70
C GLU A 70 -5.80 -13.13 11.11
N PHE A 71 -6.29 -14.33 11.38
CA PHE A 71 -6.17 -14.95 12.68
C PHE A 71 -4.71 -15.19 13.06
N ILE A 72 -3.90 -15.81 12.21
CA ILE A 72 -2.50 -16.12 12.50
C ILE A 72 -1.67 -14.83 12.67
N THR A 73 -1.90 -13.85 11.80
CA THR A 73 -1.22 -12.55 11.87
C THR A 73 -1.60 -11.79 13.14
N LYS A 74 -2.89 -11.72 13.50
CA LYS A 74 -3.37 -10.86 14.58
C LYS A 74 -3.41 -11.54 15.95
N ARG A 75 -3.67 -12.84 16.01
CA ARG A 75 -3.76 -13.61 17.27
C ARG A 75 -2.48 -14.33 17.62
N MET A 76 -1.71 -14.77 16.62
CA MET A 76 -0.48 -15.54 16.86
C MET A 76 0.80 -14.76 16.60
N ASN A 77 0.66 -13.48 16.21
CA ASN A 77 1.77 -12.58 15.86
C ASN A 77 2.77 -13.23 14.90
N TYR A 78 2.23 -13.98 13.93
CA TYR A 78 3.00 -14.64 12.90
C TYR A 78 2.44 -14.16 11.55
N PRO A 79 3.06 -13.12 10.95
CA PRO A 79 2.66 -12.62 9.65
C PRO A 79 2.83 -13.73 8.62
N GLU A 80 1.73 -14.14 8.01
CA GLU A 80 1.72 -15.10 6.92
C GLU A 80 1.28 -14.37 5.65
N THR A 81 1.99 -14.61 4.55
CA THR A 81 1.61 -14.11 3.24
C THR A 81 0.97 -15.24 2.48
N ASP A 82 -0.30 -15.08 2.11
CA ASP A 82 -0.96 -16.02 1.23
C ASP A 82 -0.39 -15.87 -0.19
N LEU A 83 0.53 -16.77 -0.55
CA LEU A 83 1.18 -16.79 -1.86
C LEU A 83 0.16 -17.00 -3.00
N THR A 84 -1.03 -17.57 -2.73
CA THR A 84 -2.09 -17.73 -3.74
C THR A 84 -2.76 -16.41 -4.11
N LYS A 85 -2.66 -15.40 -3.22
CA LYS A 85 -3.14 -14.03 -3.47
C LYS A 85 -2.04 -13.11 -3.96
N SER A 86 -0.77 -13.51 -3.84
CA SER A 86 0.35 -12.66 -4.27
C SER A 86 0.48 -12.69 -5.79
N VAL A 87 0.42 -11.52 -6.42
CA VAL A 87 0.61 -11.38 -7.87
C VAL A 87 2.09 -11.39 -8.27
N ALA A 88 2.99 -11.11 -7.32
CA ALA A 88 4.44 -11.09 -7.52
C ALA A 88 5.16 -11.47 -6.21
N PRO A 89 6.28 -12.20 -6.26
CA PRO A 89 7.20 -12.37 -5.14
C PRO A 89 7.80 -11.04 -4.67
N TRP A 90 8.18 -10.96 -3.38
CA TRP A 90 8.80 -9.75 -2.81
C TRP A 90 10.08 -9.32 -3.55
N GLU A 91 10.90 -10.29 -3.97
CA GLU A 91 12.13 -10.03 -4.73
C GLU A 91 11.85 -9.33 -6.06
N GLU A 92 10.78 -9.72 -6.77
CA GLU A 92 10.37 -9.05 -8.01
C GLU A 92 9.92 -7.61 -7.76
N ILE A 93 9.18 -7.38 -6.67
CA ILE A 93 8.76 -6.03 -6.26
C ILE A 93 9.98 -5.16 -5.97
N MET A 94 10.96 -5.66 -5.22
CA MET A 94 12.19 -4.93 -4.91
C MET A 94 12.98 -4.55 -6.18
N ARG A 95 13.10 -5.46 -7.15
CA ARG A 95 13.80 -5.23 -8.42
C ARG A 95 13.16 -4.13 -9.30
N THR A 96 11.93 -3.72 -9.00
CA THR A 96 11.30 -2.57 -9.67
C THR A 96 11.91 -1.23 -9.28
N GLY A 97 12.45 -1.12 -8.06
CA GLY A 97 12.99 0.13 -7.51
C GLY A 97 14.48 0.09 -7.18
N PHE A 98 15.06 -1.09 -7.00
CA PHE A 98 16.44 -1.28 -6.57
C PHE A 98 17.26 -2.10 -7.57
N GLU A 99 18.57 -1.84 -7.61
CA GLU A 99 19.56 -2.65 -8.32
C GLU A 99 19.68 -4.05 -7.71
N GLU A 100 20.48 -4.92 -8.32
CA GLU A 100 20.68 -6.32 -7.85
C GLU A 100 21.23 -6.41 -6.41
N ASP A 101 21.85 -5.35 -5.90
CA ASP A 101 22.32 -5.27 -4.52
C ASP A 101 21.21 -5.10 -3.47
N GLY A 102 19.98 -4.74 -3.90
CA GLY A 102 18.83 -4.52 -3.04
C GLY A 102 18.88 -3.23 -2.19
N GLU A 103 19.88 -2.39 -2.37
CA GLU A 103 20.11 -1.18 -1.56
C GLU A 103 20.20 0.09 -2.42
N THR A 104 20.72 -0.02 -3.64
CA THR A 104 20.88 1.11 -4.56
C THR A 104 19.58 1.35 -5.32
N LEU A 105 19.01 2.55 -5.22
CA LEU A 105 17.84 2.94 -6.01
C LEU A 105 18.19 3.03 -7.50
N ARG A 106 17.37 2.41 -8.35
CA ARG A 106 17.52 2.48 -9.81
C ARG A 106 17.29 3.91 -10.29
N GLU A 107 18.17 4.38 -11.17
CA GLU A 107 17.98 5.69 -11.81
C GLU A 107 16.85 5.61 -12.84
N VAL A 108 15.93 6.57 -12.80
CA VAL A 108 14.90 6.68 -13.83
C VAL A 108 15.54 7.31 -15.08
N PRO A 109 15.60 6.61 -16.22
CA PRO A 109 16.20 7.15 -17.44
C PRO A 109 15.40 8.35 -17.96
N ASP A 110 15.98 9.09 -18.90
CA ASP A 110 15.23 10.15 -19.60
C ASP A 110 14.10 9.56 -20.43
N LEU A 111 12.87 9.93 -20.08
CA LEU A 111 11.63 9.44 -20.70
C LEU A 111 11.09 10.39 -21.78
N ARG A 112 11.80 11.48 -22.09
CA ARG A 112 11.41 12.38 -23.19
C ARG A 112 11.34 11.59 -24.50
N HIS A 113 10.33 11.91 -25.32
CA HIS A 113 10.04 11.25 -26.61
C HIS A 113 9.66 9.76 -26.52
N LYS A 114 9.40 9.23 -25.32
CA LYS A 114 8.86 7.88 -25.14
C LYS A 114 7.33 7.92 -25.09
N THR A 115 6.70 6.86 -25.58
CA THR A 115 5.24 6.71 -25.47
C THR A 115 4.86 6.43 -24.03
N ALA A 116 3.88 7.17 -23.54
CA ALA A 116 3.32 7.02 -22.21
C ALA A 116 1.81 6.95 -22.23
N VAL A 117 1.25 6.27 -21.24
CA VAL A 117 -0.18 6.31 -20.92
C VAL A 117 -0.34 6.91 -19.54
N GLY A 118 -1.20 7.92 -19.41
CA GLY A 118 -1.54 8.49 -18.12
C GLY A 118 -2.44 7.54 -17.34
N GLY A 119 -2.23 7.44 -16.03
CA GLY A 119 -3.15 6.80 -15.11
C GLY A 119 -3.59 7.79 -14.04
N LEU A 120 -4.87 7.71 -13.68
CA LEU A 120 -5.47 8.54 -12.66
C LEU A 120 -6.15 7.65 -11.62
N ASP A 121 -5.67 7.72 -10.39
CA ASP A 121 -6.31 7.12 -9.23
C ASP A 121 -6.97 8.20 -8.37
N PHE A 122 -8.31 8.15 -8.33
CA PHE A 122 -9.16 9.17 -7.74
C PHE A 122 -10.04 8.60 -6.63
N ALA A 123 -9.39 8.07 -5.58
CA ALA A 123 -10.08 7.45 -4.45
C ALA A 123 -10.89 8.45 -3.60
N SER A 124 -10.29 9.56 -3.17
CA SER A 124 -10.93 10.55 -2.29
C SER A 124 -10.28 11.95 -2.37
N ILE A 125 -11.04 12.94 -2.84
CA ILE A 125 -10.62 14.36 -2.89
C ILE A 125 -10.38 15.02 -1.52
N LYS A 126 -10.61 14.29 -0.41
CA LYS A 126 -10.45 14.80 0.95
C LYS A 126 -9.10 14.43 1.58
N ASP A 127 -8.41 13.43 1.02
CA ASP A 127 -7.20 12.85 1.60
C ASP A 127 -6.04 12.90 0.58
N PHE A 128 -6.00 11.97 -0.37
CA PHE A 128 -4.99 11.84 -1.42
C PHE A 128 -5.63 11.67 -2.80
N ALA A 129 -4.99 12.28 -3.80
CA ALA A 129 -5.20 11.96 -5.21
C ALA A 129 -3.84 11.64 -5.85
N SER A 130 -3.78 10.61 -6.68
CA SER A 130 -2.53 10.21 -7.33
C SER A 130 -2.70 10.13 -8.83
N VAL A 131 -1.70 10.64 -9.53
CA VAL A 131 -1.59 10.60 -10.98
C VAL A 131 -0.28 9.93 -11.34
N GLY A 132 -0.20 9.36 -12.53
CA GLY A 132 1.06 8.84 -13.02
C GLY A 132 1.09 8.63 -14.52
N LEU A 133 2.28 8.35 -15.02
CA LEU A 133 2.54 8.01 -16.41
C LEU A 133 3.23 6.66 -16.45
N LEU A 134 2.67 5.73 -17.22
CA LEU A 134 3.30 4.46 -17.54
C LEU A 134 4.04 4.60 -18.86
N PHE A 135 5.36 4.52 -18.80
CA PHE A 135 6.23 4.53 -19.98
C PHE A 135 6.67 3.13 -20.33
N LYS A 136 6.84 2.86 -21.63
CA LYS A 136 7.59 1.70 -22.12
C LYS A 136 8.99 2.13 -22.53
N HIS A 137 10.01 1.52 -21.95
CA HIS A 137 11.42 1.79 -22.25
C HIS A 137 12.17 0.47 -22.48
N GLY A 138 12.31 0.08 -23.75
CA GLY A 138 12.82 -1.25 -24.09
C GLY A 138 11.84 -2.33 -23.62
N GLU A 139 12.34 -3.26 -22.79
CA GLU A 139 11.54 -4.31 -22.15
C GLU A 139 10.93 -3.87 -20.80
N ASP A 140 11.37 -2.72 -20.26
CA ASP A 140 10.91 -2.23 -18.96
C ASP A 140 9.66 -1.34 -19.07
N TYR A 141 8.83 -1.43 -18.04
CA TYR A 141 7.72 -0.52 -17.79
C TYR A 141 8.04 0.38 -16.61
N ILE A 142 8.05 1.69 -16.83
CA ILE A 142 8.46 2.68 -15.84
C ILE A 142 7.25 3.50 -15.43
N TRP A 143 6.92 3.47 -14.15
CA TRP A 143 5.82 4.23 -13.57
C TRP A 143 6.33 5.51 -12.91
N LYS A 144 6.01 6.67 -13.50
CA LYS A 144 6.30 7.97 -12.90
C LYS A 144 5.03 8.53 -12.27
N SER A 145 5.00 8.61 -10.94
CA SER A 145 3.84 9.11 -10.19
C SER A 145 4.03 10.51 -9.63
N HIS A 146 2.90 11.15 -9.31
CA HIS A 146 2.82 12.34 -8.48
C HIS A 146 1.56 12.25 -7.60
N SER A 147 1.63 12.74 -6.37
CA SER A 147 0.49 12.76 -5.46
C SER A 147 0.11 14.18 -5.02
N PHE A 148 -1.18 14.41 -4.81
CA PHE A 148 -1.71 15.62 -4.21
C PHE A 148 -2.27 15.27 -2.84
N ILE A 149 -1.88 16.04 -1.83
CA ILE A 149 -2.27 15.81 -0.45
C ILE A 149 -2.82 17.09 0.16
N ARG A 150 -3.90 16.96 0.93
CA ARG A 150 -4.49 18.10 1.63
C ARG A 150 -3.73 18.40 2.92
N LYS A 151 -3.33 19.66 3.13
CA LYS A 151 -2.68 20.10 4.37
C LYS A 151 -3.52 19.79 5.61
N GLY A 152 -4.81 20.12 5.57
CA GLY A 152 -5.69 19.82 6.71
C GLY A 152 -5.94 18.33 6.98
N PHE A 153 -5.53 17.42 6.06
CA PHE A 153 -5.48 15.98 6.35
C PHE A 153 -4.19 15.66 7.14
N LEU A 154 -3.05 16.20 6.72
CA LEU A 154 -1.77 16.08 7.43
C LEU A 154 -1.85 16.61 8.86
N ASP A 155 -2.59 17.71 9.09
CA ASP A 155 -2.76 18.27 10.44
C ASP A 155 -3.49 17.32 11.40
N LYS A 156 -4.33 16.42 10.86
CA LYS A 156 -5.13 15.46 11.66
C LYS A 156 -4.44 14.11 11.83
N VAL A 157 -3.57 13.74 10.90
CA VAL A 157 -2.97 12.41 10.83
C VAL A 157 -1.47 12.50 11.12
N LYS A 158 -1.02 11.80 12.16
CA LYS A 158 0.41 11.64 12.46
C LYS A 158 1.01 10.58 11.55
N LEU A 159 1.43 10.99 10.35
CA LEU A 159 2.20 10.15 9.45
C LEU A 159 3.67 10.09 9.89
N LYS A 160 4.26 8.89 9.91
CA LYS A 160 5.69 8.66 10.16
C LYS A 160 6.56 8.75 8.88
N VAL A 161 5.99 9.22 7.78
CA VAL A 161 6.65 9.29 6.47
C VAL A 161 7.18 10.70 6.19
N PRO A 162 8.27 10.84 5.40
CA PRO A 162 8.94 12.11 5.16
C PRO A 162 8.22 12.96 4.09
N ILE A 163 6.99 13.40 4.39
CA ILE A 163 6.12 14.12 3.43
C ILE A 163 6.79 15.39 2.88
N LYS A 164 7.49 16.15 3.73
CA LYS A 164 8.16 17.39 3.31
C LYS A 164 9.30 17.13 2.34
N GLU A 165 10.09 16.09 2.57
CA GLU A 165 11.18 15.70 1.67
C GLU A 165 10.62 15.26 0.31
N TRP A 166 9.49 14.54 0.30
CA TRP A 166 8.83 14.17 -0.95
C TRP A 166 8.24 15.36 -1.71
N GLU A 167 7.77 16.39 -1.00
CA GLU A 167 7.37 17.66 -1.62
C GLU A 167 8.56 18.38 -2.25
N GLU A 168 9.68 18.48 -1.52
CA GLU A 168 10.93 19.08 -2.00
C GLU A 168 11.51 18.34 -3.22
N GLN A 169 11.39 17.01 -3.25
CA GLN A 169 11.75 16.16 -4.39
C GLN A 169 10.75 16.24 -5.56
N GLY A 170 9.61 16.92 -5.37
CA GLY A 170 8.56 17.05 -6.37
C GLY A 170 7.80 15.75 -6.64
N LEU A 171 7.78 14.81 -5.70
CA LEU A 171 6.99 13.57 -5.76
C LEU A 171 5.53 13.80 -5.35
N LEU A 172 5.27 14.85 -4.57
CA LEU A 172 3.93 15.25 -4.17
C LEU A 172 3.78 16.76 -4.05
N THR A 173 2.55 17.23 -3.93
CA THR A 173 2.23 18.64 -3.67
C THR A 173 1.23 18.74 -2.52
N ILE A 174 1.55 19.56 -1.51
CA ILE A 174 0.66 19.84 -0.39
C ILE A 174 -0.25 21.02 -0.77
N LEU A 175 -1.56 20.79 -0.71
CA LEU A 175 -2.59 21.76 -1.05
C LEU A 175 -3.30 22.26 0.21
N ASP A 176 -3.31 23.58 0.41
CA ASP A 176 -4.00 24.25 1.52
C ASP A 176 -5.44 24.63 1.13
N GLU A 177 -6.22 23.62 0.75
CA GLU A 177 -7.60 23.76 0.28
C GLU A 177 -8.54 22.83 1.06
N PRO A 178 -9.86 23.11 1.09
CA PRO A 178 -10.82 22.21 1.74
C PRO A 178 -10.99 20.87 1.00
N VAL A 179 -10.73 20.87 -0.31
CA VAL A 179 -10.89 19.74 -1.24
C VAL A 179 -9.83 19.89 -2.32
N ILE A 180 -9.25 18.78 -2.78
CA ILE A 180 -8.31 18.80 -3.92
C ILE A 180 -9.08 19.22 -5.19
N ASN A 181 -8.78 20.39 -5.74
CA ASN A 181 -9.37 20.86 -6.99
C ASN A 181 -8.89 20.01 -8.18
N ILE A 182 -9.81 19.70 -9.09
CA ILE A 182 -9.56 18.95 -10.33
C ILE A 182 -8.57 19.70 -11.22
N SER A 183 -8.54 21.03 -11.17
CA SER A 183 -7.58 21.84 -11.94
C SER A 183 -6.14 21.40 -11.69
N HIS A 184 -5.74 21.08 -10.45
CA HIS A 184 -4.39 20.60 -10.15
C HIS A 184 -4.03 19.30 -10.88
N ILE A 185 -5.00 18.40 -11.04
CA ILE A 185 -4.82 17.14 -11.76
C ILE A 185 -4.69 17.41 -13.25
N VAL A 186 -5.56 18.26 -13.80
CA VAL A 186 -5.56 18.65 -15.21
C VAL A 186 -4.25 19.35 -15.56
N ASP A 187 -3.85 20.35 -14.79
CA ASP A 187 -2.62 21.13 -14.97
C ASP A 187 -1.38 20.22 -14.95
N TRP A 188 -1.36 19.22 -14.08
CA TRP A 188 -0.28 18.24 -14.05
C TRP A 188 -0.21 17.43 -15.34
N PHE A 189 -1.34 16.92 -15.84
CA PHE A 189 -1.37 16.21 -17.11
C PHE A 189 -1.00 17.11 -18.30
N VAL A 190 -1.43 18.37 -18.31
CA VAL A 190 -1.04 19.36 -19.32
C VAL A 190 0.47 19.55 -19.33
N LYS A 191 1.08 19.77 -18.15
CA LYS A 191 2.53 19.87 -18.00
C LYS A 191 3.24 18.59 -18.47
N MET A 192 2.70 17.42 -18.13
CA MET A 192 3.27 16.14 -18.56
C MET A 192 3.14 15.94 -20.08
N ARG A 193 2.07 16.43 -20.71
CA ARG A 193 1.90 16.43 -22.16
C ARG A 193 2.95 17.31 -22.84
N GLU A 194 3.26 18.47 -22.29
CA GLU A 194 4.31 19.35 -22.83
C GLU A 194 5.70 18.70 -22.75
N LEU A 195 5.97 17.97 -21.67
CA LEU A 195 7.27 17.31 -21.45
C LEU A 195 7.43 15.99 -22.21
N TYR A 196 6.37 15.18 -22.29
CA TYR A 196 6.43 13.78 -22.74
C TYR A 196 5.50 13.45 -23.91
N GLY A 197 4.63 14.37 -24.33
CA GLY A 197 3.68 14.14 -25.44
C GLY A 197 2.54 13.19 -25.10
N VAL A 198 2.24 12.95 -23.81
CA VAL A 198 1.12 12.10 -23.39
C VAL A 198 -0.23 12.71 -23.78
N ASN A 199 -1.11 11.91 -24.38
CA ASN A 199 -2.44 12.34 -24.81
C ASN A 199 -3.57 11.42 -24.33
N THR A 200 -3.22 10.22 -23.86
CA THR A 200 -4.18 9.18 -23.47
C THR A 200 -4.10 8.95 -21.97
N ILE A 201 -5.24 8.99 -21.29
CA ILE A 201 -5.35 8.77 -19.85
C ILE A 201 -6.33 7.63 -19.61
N VAL A 202 -5.94 6.68 -18.76
CA VAL A 202 -6.77 5.59 -18.28
C VAL A 202 -7.20 5.88 -16.85
N ALA A 203 -8.50 5.82 -16.59
CA ALA A 203 -9.06 6.09 -15.26
C ALA A 203 -10.09 5.03 -14.85
N ASP A 204 -10.27 4.82 -13.55
CA ASP A 204 -11.38 4.05 -13.02
C ASP A 204 -12.69 4.84 -13.16
N THR A 205 -13.78 4.14 -13.44
CA THR A 205 -15.15 4.64 -13.53
C THR A 205 -15.67 5.34 -12.27
N PHE A 206 -15.05 5.13 -11.10
CA PHE A 206 -15.48 5.79 -9.87
C PHE A 206 -15.19 7.31 -9.90
N ARG A 207 -16.25 8.14 -9.89
CA ARG A 207 -16.19 9.62 -9.94
C ARG A 207 -15.55 10.22 -11.20
N LEU A 208 -15.45 9.43 -12.27
CA LEU A 208 -14.88 9.82 -13.56
C LEU A 208 -15.63 11.00 -14.20
N ASP A 209 -16.93 11.13 -13.96
CA ASP A 209 -17.78 12.18 -14.58
C ASP A 209 -17.30 13.62 -14.30
N LEU A 210 -16.70 13.86 -13.12
CA LEU A 210 -16.22 15.18 -12.73
C LEU A 210 -14.90 15.55 -13.43
N VAL A 211 -13.98 14.59 -13.56
CA VAL A 211 -12.64 14.84 -14.10
C VAL A 211 -12.63 14.73 -15.63
N LYS A 212 -13.50 13.88 -16.19
CA LYS A 212 -13.63 13.64 -17.62
C LYS A 212 -13.83 14.93 -18.40
N THR A 213 -14.85 15.71 -18.04
CA THR A 213 -15.18 16.95 -18.75
C THR A 213 -13.99 17.92 -18.80
N ALA A 214 -13.26 18.03 -17.69
CA ALA A 214 -12.11 18.93 -17.60
C ALA A 214 -10.91 18.45 -18.43
N LEU A 215 -10.60 17.15 -18.42
CA LEU A 215 -9.52 16.59 -19.21
C LEU A 215 -9.85 16.56 -20.72
N GLU A 216 -11.08 16.26 -21.10
CA GLU A 216 -11.53 16.29 -22.51
C GLU A 216 -11.53 17.73 -23.05
N ALA A 217 -11.87 18.73 -22.23
CA ALA A 217 -11.79 20.14 -22.62
C ALA A 217 -10.35 20.58 -22.95
N GLU A 218 -9.37 20.01 -22.27
CA GLU A 218 -7.95 20.19 -22.58
C GLU A 218 -7.45 19.31 -23.75
N GLY A 219 -8.31 18.47 -24.34
CA GLY A 219 -8.00 17.64 -25.50
C GLY A 219 -7.37 16.27 -25.19
N PHE A 220 -7.47 15.78 -23.95
CA PHE A 220 -7.05 14.41 -23.62
C PHE A 220 -8.05 13.36 -24.09
N THR A 221 -7.54 12.21 -24.51
CA THR A 221 -8.34 11.01 -24.79
C THR A 221 -8.46 10.18 -23.51
N LEU A 222 -9.68 9.97 -23.01
CA LEU A 222 -9.92 9.14 -21.83
C LEU A 222 -10.37 7.74 -22.22
N LEU A 223 -9.71 6.74 -21.65
CA LEU A 223 -10.12 5.34 -21.65
C LEU A 223 -10.53 4.94 -20.24
N TYR A 224 -11.53 4.09 -20.12
CA TYR A 224 -12.05 3.65 -18.84
C TYR A 224 -12.04 2.13 -18.73
N ILE A 225 -11.57 1.63 -17.58
CA ILE A 225 -11.65 0.21 -17.25
C ILE A 225 -13.00 -0.01 -16.59
N ARG A 226 -13.87 -0.81 -17.23
CA ARG A 226 -15.13 -1.22 -16.62
C ARG A 226 -14.83 -2.25 -15.55
N ASN A 227 -15.37 -2.06 -14.35
CA ASN A 227 -15.19 -3.00 -13.25
C ASN A 227 -15.55 -4.43 -13.67
N PRO A 228 -14.63 -5.41 -13.60
CA PRO A 228 -14.87 -6.79 -14.03
C PRO A 228 -15.98 -7.50 -13.23
N LYS A 229 -16.40 -6.97 -12.07
CA LYS A 229 -17.58 -7.48 -11.34
C LYS A 229 -18.91 -7.36 -12.11
N ALA A 230 -18.93 -6.63 -13.22
CA ALA A 230 -20.09 -6.62 -14.13
C ALA A 230 -20.18 -7.86 -15.05
N ILE A 231 -19.18 -8.76 -15.05
CA ILE A 231 -19.07 -9.88 -16.01
C ILE A 231 -19.10 -11.28 -15.34
N HIS A 232 -19.46 -11.41 -14.06
CA HIS A 232 -19.72 -12.73 -13.47
C HIS A 232 -21.10 -12.82 -12.81
N SER A 233 -22.10 -13.03 -13.67
CA SER A 233 -23.34 -13.75 -13.34
C SER A 233 -23.28 -15.11 -14.04
N LEU A 234 -22.45 -16.03 -13.54
CA LEU A 234 -22.52 -17.46 -13.87
C LEU A 234 -22.22 -18.26 -12.60
#